data_AF-A0A2N2DL73-F1
#
_entry.id   AF-A0A2N2DL73-F1
#
_cell.length_a   1.000
_cell.length_b   1.000
_cell.length_c   1.000
_cell.angle_alpha   90.00
_cell.angle_beta   90.00
_cell.angle_gamma   90.00
#
_symmetry.space_group_name_H-M   'P 1'
#
loop_
_entity.id
_entity.type
_entity.pdbx_description
1 polymer ?
#
loop_
_entity_poly.entity_id
_entity_poly.type
_entity_poly.pdbx_seq_one_letter_code
_entity_poly.pdbx_strand_id
1 'polypeptide(L)' 'MVVFDRIIMLIHTVEIGLHTQFIGEIMDAKADEDILGEGGIPSLEKIKPLLYAPLRGNNIYYGIGENAGSAFSIGKTF' A
#
# COMPACT_ATOMS: atom_id res chain seq x y z
N MET A 1 12.56 7.75 -3.59
CA MET A 1 11.11 7.64 -3.86
C MET A 1 10.90 6.17 -4.15
N VAL A 2 10.26 5.45 -3.24
CA VAL A 2 10.20 3.99 -3.26
C VAL A 2 9.27 3.56 -4.39
N VAL A 3 9.80 2.92 -5.43
CA VAL A 3 9.01 2.47 -6.58
C VAL A 3 8.56 1.03 -6.32
N PHE A 4 7.36 0.87 -5.79
CA PHE A 4 6.63 -0.37 -6.04
C PHE A 4 6.09 -0.32 -7.45
N ASP A 5 6.89 -0.80 -8.39
CA ASP A 5 6.38 -1.04 -9.72
C ASP A 5 5.57 -2.33 -9.70
N ARG A 6 4.28 -2.20 -10.02
CA ARG A 6 3.37 -3.32 -10.19
C ARG A 6 3.08 -3.42 -11.66
N ILE A 7 3.47 -4.53 -12.25
CA ILE A 7 3.07 -4.85 -13.61
C ILE A 7 1.66 -5.41 -13.51
N ILE A 8 0.70 -4.71 -14.11
CA ILE A 8 -0.72 -5.00 -13.99
C ILE A 8 -1.29 -5.23 -15.40
N MET A 9 -2.10 -6.28 -15.55
CA MET A 9 -2.93 -6.50 -16.73
C MET A 9 -4.36 -6.06 -16.45
N LEU A 10 -4.91 -5.13 -17.24
CA LEU A 10 -6.30 -4.70 -17.09
C LEU A 10 -7.26 -5.86 -17.41
N ILE A 11 -8.14 -6.20 -16.46
CA ILE A 11 -9.15 -7.26 -16.65
C ILE A 11 -10.57 -6.69 -16.73
N HIS A 12 -10.86 -5.58 -16.04
CA HIS A 12 -12.16 -4.92 -16.10
C HIS A 12 -12.05 -3.40 -15.99
N THR A 13 -13.01 -2.73 -16.64
CA THR A 13 -13.29 -1.30 -16.47
C THR A 13 -14.73 -1.17 -15.98
N VAL A 14 -14.92 -0.47 -14.86
CA VAL A 14 -16.22 -0.30 -14.21
C VAL A 14 -16.52 1.18 -14.03
N GLU A 15 -17.66 1.64 -14.53
CA GLU A 15 -18.15 3.00 -14.30
C GLU A 15 -18.93 3.06 -12.97
N ILE A 16 -18.54 3.95 -12.07
CA ILE A 16 -19.12 4.14 -10.74
C ILE A 16 -19.40 5.63 -10.53
N GLY A 17 -20.57 6.08 -11.02
CA GLY A 17 -20.99 7.47 -10.93
C GLY A 17 -20.07 8.40 -11.73
N LEU A 18 -19.34 9.28 -11.04
CA LEU A 18 -18.36 10.19 -11.65
C LEU A 18 -16.95 9.60 -11.77
N HIS A 19 -16.75 8.35 -11.34
CA HIS A 19 -15.46 7.68 -11.36
C HIS A 19 -15.47 6.51 -12.32
N THR A 20 -14.33 6.31 -12.99
CA THR A 20 -14.02 5.07 -13.69
C THR A 20 -13.02 4.28 -12.86
N GLN A 21 -13.36 3.04 -12.51
CA GLN A 21 -12.48 2.11 -11.78
C GLN A 21 -11.87 1.09 -12.75
N PHE A 22 -10.55 1.00 -12.73
CA PHE A 22 -9.80 -0.04 -13.44
C PHE A 22 -9.44 -1.16 -12.47
N ILE A 23 -9.81 -2.39 -12.82
CA ILE A 23 -9.47 -3.60 -12.07
C ILE A 23 -8.46 -4.37 -12.91
N GLY A 24 -7.29 -4.62 -12.35
CA GLY A 24 -6.23 -5.35 -13.03
C GLY A 24 -5.64 -6.47 -12.18
N GLU A 25 -5.19 -7.52 -12.86
CA GLU A 25 -4.45 -8.63 -12.28
C GLU A 25 -2.99 -8.23 -12.06
N ILE A 26 -2.46 -8.49 -10.86
CA ILE A 26 -1.05 -8.24 -10.54
C ILE A 26 -0.21 -9.35 -11.17
N MET A 27 0.55 -9.02 -12.21
CA MET A 27 1.43 -9.95 -12.91
C MET A 27 2.81 -10.04 -12.27
N ASP A 28 3.31 -8.93 -11.73
CA ASP A 28 4.62 -8.87 -11.07
C ASP A 28 4.69 -7.73 -10.05
N ALA A 29 5.61 -7.89 -9.09
CA ALA A 29 5.80 -7.04 -7.94
C ALA A 29 7.29 -6.77 -7.71
N LYS A 30 7.75 -5.56 -8.06
CA LYS A 30 9.17 -5.18 -7.93
C LYS A 30 9.41 -4.29 -6.71
N ALA A 31 10.58 -4.44 -6.13
CA ALA A 31 11.05 -3.70 -4.97
C ALA A 31 12.57 -3.60 -5.01
N ASP A 32 13.11 -2.45 -4.61
CA ASP A 32 14.55 -2.30 -4.43
C ASP A 32 15.04 -3.19 -3.27
N GLU A 33 16.25 -3.72 -3.36
CA GLU A 33 16.78 -4.64 -2.34
C GLU A 33 16.92 -3.97 -0.97
N ASP A 34 17.19 -2.66 -0.94
CA ASP A 34 17.40 -1.90 0.28
C ASP A 34 16.13 -1.78 1.13
N ILE A 35 14.93 -1.80 0.52
CA ILE A 35 13.63 -1.75 1.19
C ILE A 35 13.10 -3.12 1.63
N LEU A 36 13.76 -4.22 1.23
CA LEU A 36 13.37 -5.56 1.66
C LEU A 36 13.74 -5.79 3.14
N GLY A 37 12.80 -6.36 3.88
CA GLY A 37 12.97 -6.82 5.25
C GLY A 37 13.26 -8.32 5.29
N GLU A 38 12.88 -8.95 6.40
CA GLU A 38 13.01 -10.39 6.58
C GLU A 38 12.16 -11.16 5.54
N GLY A 39 12.70 -12.29 5.06
CA GLY A 39 12.02 -13.14 4.08
C GLY A 39 11.88 -12.52 2.68
N GLY A 40 12.60 -11.44 2.37
CA GLY A 40 12.48 -10.73 1.09
C GLY A 40 11.17 -9.97 0.93
N ILE A 41 10.47 -9.73 2.03
CA ILE A 41 9.20 -8.99 2.04
C ILE A 41 9.51 -7.51 2.28
N PRO A 42 8.91 -6.59 1.51
CA PRO A 42 9.14 -5.16 1.72
C PRO A 42 8.74 -4.70 3.13
N SER A 43 9.63 -3.97 3.81
CA SER A 43 9.41 -3.47 5.18
C SER A 43 8.76 -2.10 5.17
N LEU A 44 7.64 -1.93 5.89
CA LEU A 44 6.94 -0.65 6.01
C LEU A 44 7.82 0.45 6.63
N GLU A 45 8.69 0.08 7.56
CA GLU A 45 9.64 0.97 8.23
C GLU A 45 10.68 1.56 7.26
N LYS A 46 11.02 0.80 6.19
CA LYS A 46 11.94 1.24 5.14
C LYS A 46 11.22 1.96 4.01
N ILE A 47 10.06 1.46 3.60
CA ILE A 47 9.24 2.04 2.52
C ILE A 47 8.78 3.45 2.88
N LYS A 48 8.37 3.66 4.14
CA LYS A 48 7.81 4.93 4.65
C LYS A 48 6.76 5.53 3.71
N PRO A 49 5.65 4.82 3.46
CA PRO A 49 4.62 5.30 2.55
C PRO A 49 4.01 6.61 3.06
N LEU A 50 3.60 7.46 2.12
CA LEU A 50 2.85 8.67 2.42
C LEU A 50 1.36 8.34 2.50
N LEU A 51 0.72 8.79 3.57
CA LEU A 51 -0.72 8.70 3.75
C LEU A 51 -1.35 10.03 3.37
N TYR A 52 -2.33 10.01 2.47
CA TYR A 52 -3.06 11.19 2.06
C TYR A 52 -4.41 11.28 2.77
N ALA A 53 -4.69 12.39 3.43
CA ALA A 53 -5.94 12.66 4.13
C ALA A 53 -6.73 13.78 3.42
N PRO A 54 -7.73 13.45 2.59
CA PRO A 54 -8.58 14.45 1.91
C PRO A 54 -9.70 14.94 2.85
N LEU A 55 -9.36 15.73 3.87
CA LEU A 55 -10.34 16.31 4.80
C LEU A 55 -10.81 17.67 4.31
N ARG A 56 -12.07 17.81 3.86
CA ARG A 56 -12.77 19.07 3.49
C ARG A 56 -11.87 20.29 3.17
N GLY A 57 -11.01 20.17 2.16
CA GLY A 57 -10.17 21.27 1.66
C GLY A 57 -8.78 21.41 2.30
N ASN A 58 -8.46 20.61 3.32
CA ASN A 58 -7.14 20.50 3.91
C ASN A 58 -6.48 19.18 3.47
N ASN A 59 -5.78 19.25 2.34
CA ASN A 59 -5.11 18.14 1.68
C ASN A 59 -3.77 17.86 2.38
N ILE A 60 -3.81 17.08 3.46
CA ILE A 60 -2.63 16.84 4.31
C ILE A 60 -2.00 15.48 3.99
N TYR A 61 -0.66 15.45 3.99
CA TYR A 61 0.12 14.22 3.99
C TYR A 61 0.63 13.88 5.39
N TYR A 62 0.57 12.61 5.74
CA TYR A 62 1.10 12.05 6.98
C TYR A 62 2.11 10.94 6.68
N GLY A 63 3.04 10.72 7.61
CA GLY A 63 3.88 9.53 7.63
C GLY A 63 3.19 8.38 8.39
N ILE A 64 3.65 7.16 8.15
CA ILE A 64 3.21 5.99 8.92
C ILE A 64 3.66 6.08 10.38
N GLY A 65 2.80 5.66 11.31
CA GLY A 65 3.11 5.60 12.74
C GLY A 65 3.91 4.35 13.13
N GLU A 66 4.00 4.11 14.44
CA GLU A 66 4.70 2.94 15.00
C GLU A 66 3.97 1.62 14.75
N ASN A 67 4.71 0.51 14.78
CA ASN A 67 4.17 -0.84 14.63
C ASN A 67 3.22 -1.15 15.80
N ALA A 68 1.97 -1.48 15.47
CA ALA A 68 0.90 -1.73 16.46
C ALA A 68 0.85 -3.18 16.98
N GLY A 69 1.67 -4.10 16.46
CA GLY A 69 1.72 -5.51 16.81
C GLY A 69 1.31 -6.46 15.68
N SER A 70 1.45 -7.77 15.93
CA SER A 70 1.21 -8.81 14.92
C SER A 70 -0.28 -9.09 14.68
N ALA A 71 -0.73 -8.87 13.44
CA ALA A 71 -2.05 -9.30 12.97
C ALA A 71 -2.25 -10.82 13.15
N PHE A 72 -3.50 -11.27 13.34
CA PHE A 72 -3.84 -12.69 13.59
C PHE A 72 -3.17 -13.33 14.82
N SER A 73 -2.54 -12.52 15.69
CA SER A 73 -1.89 -12.96 16.92
C SER A 73 -2.33 -12.14 18.12
N ILE A 74 -2.12 -10.82 18.11
CA ILE A 74 -2.34 -9.95 19.29
C ILE A 74 -3.78 -9.99 19.84
N GLY A 75 -4.77 -10.29 18.98
CA GLY A 75 -6.17 -10.40 19.39
C GLY A 75 -6.57 -11.72 20.06
N LYS A 76 -5.72 -12.76 20.03
CA LYS A 76 -6.05 -14.10 20.59
C LYS A 76 -5.95 -14.19 22.11
N THR A 77 -5.36 -13.18 22.74
CA THR A 77 -5.18 -13.09 24.19
C THR A 77 -6.31 -12.31 24.88
N PHE A 78 -7.38 -11.98 24.14
CA PHE A 78 -8.60 -11.32 24.62
C PHE A 78 -9.80 -12.23 24.37
#